data_AF-A0A0U1QN00-F1
#
_entry.id   AF-A0A0U1QN00-F1
#
_cell.length_a   1.000
_cell.length_b   1.000
_cell.length_c   1.000
_cell.angle_alpha   90.00
_cell.angle_beta   90.00
_cell.angle_gamma   90.00
#
_symmetry.space_group_name_H-M   'P 1'
#
loop_
_entity.id
_entity.type
_entity.pdbx_description
1 polymer ?
#
loop_
_entity_poly.entity_id
_entity_poly.type
_entity_poly.pdbx_seq_one_letter_code
_entity_poly.pdbx_strand_id
1 'polypeptide(L)'
;MAGLLTATFLIVGAGNVSAKPIDAFGKNQTYGVSHITRYDMSKIPDQQGNERFEVPQFDESTIENLPSAVGKDKDGNEIDLDVWDSWPLQNADGTVANYKGYNIVFALAGDPKVGSDTFIYLFYQKKGDTSIDSWKNAGRVFQADDHLKTNDEILKNQAEEWSGSATLTSDGKVRLFYTNRHPWDEGKKLYGKQTLTTAQINLSQPDATTLKVDGIEDLKSIFDGDGKYYQTVDQFVAGDKGADNHTLRDPHYVEDKGHKYLVFEANTGTKVGYQGDNQLDNRAYYGGGLRYFQKERKALLESPKKNLASLANGALGIIELNNDYTLKKVMKPLITSNTVTDEIERANLFKKNGKWYLFTDSRGAKMTIDGIGDKDIYMLGYVSNSLTGTYRPMNGSGLVLHMDLDTDDITWNYSHFAVPQKRGNNVVITSYMTNRGTFDDQHSTFAPSFLVKLQGSRSSVVPDSTLDQGQLTID
;
A
#
# COMPACT_ATOMS: atom_id res chain seq x y z
N MET A 1 -61.43 8.04 -55.99
CA MET A 1 -61.01 6.69 -56.39
C MET A 1 -59.87 6.88 -57.38
N ALA A 2 -58.60 6.92 -56.98
CA ALA A 2 -57.73 5.80 -56.60
C ALA A 2 -57.69 4.73 -57.71
N GLY A 3 -56.56 4.40 -58.35
CA GLY A 3 -55.18 4.62 -57.95
C GLY A 3 -54.14 4.61 -59.09
N LEU A 4 -53.02 5.25 -58.75
CA LEU A 4 -51.71 5.13 -59.40
C LEU A 4 -51.13 3.74 -59.14
N LEU A 5 -50.46 3.16 -60.13
CA LEU A 5 -49.44 2.12 -59.95
C LEU A 5 -48.17 2.58 -60.65
N THR A 6 -47.30 3.24 -59.88
CA THR A 6 -45.90 3.53 -60.22
C THR A 6 -45.03 2.33 -59.86
N ALA A 7 -44.20 1.90 -60.81
CA ALA A 7 -43.22 0.83 -60.65
C ALA A 7 -42.08 1.25 -59.71
N THR A 8 -41.78 0.38 -58.74
CA THR A 8 -40.66 0.53 -57.80
C THR A 8 -39.58 -0.47 -58.18
N PHE A 9 -38.45 -0.02 -58.73
CA PHE A 9 -37.21 -0.79 -58.72
C PHE A 9 -36.33 -0.26 -57.60
N LEU A 10 -36.05 -1.13 -56.63
CA LEU A 10 -35.20 -0.91 -55.47
C LEU A 10 -33.75 -0.67 -55.91
N ILE A 11 -33.22 0.52 -55.62
CA ILE A 11 -31.78 0.73 -55.48
C ILE A 11 -31.45 0.39 -54.02
N VAL A 12 -30.79 -0.75 -53.82
CA VAL A 12 -30.21 -1.12 -52.53
C VAL A 12 -29.00 -0.22 -52.30
N GLY A 13 -29.20 0.90 -51.62
CA GLY A 13 -28.12 1.70 -51.08
C GLY A 13 -27.46 0.94 -49.94
N ALA A 14 -26.19 0.55 -50.13
CA ALA A 14 -25.33 0.11 -49.05
C ALA A 14 -25.19 1.27 -48.04
N GLY A 15 -25.99 1.22 -46.98
CA GLY A 15 -25.86 2.12 -45.85
C GLY A 15 -24.53 1.83 -45.14
N ASN A 16 -23.54 2.67 -45.35
CA ASN A 16 -22.41 2.78 -44.44
C ASN A 16 -22.96 3.12 -43.05
N VAL A 17 -22.99 2.13 -42.16
CA VAL A 17 -23.18 2.36 -40.73
C VAL A 17 -21.91 3.06 -40.26
N SER A 18 -21.90 4.39 -40.31
CA SER A 18 -20.84 5.19 -39.72
C SER A 18 -20.84 4.89 -38.22
N ALA A 19 -19.81 4.20 -37.73
CA ALA A 19 -19.54 4.06 -36.31
C ALA A 19 -19.59 5.45 -35.66
N LYS A 20 -20.30 5.57 -34.53
CA LYS A 20 -20.48 6.85 -33.84
C LYS A 20 -19.10 7.49 -33.53
N PRO A 21 -18.93 8.82 -33.67
CA PRO A 21 -17.66 9.53 -33.43
C PRO A 21 -17.11 9.46 -31.99
N ILE A 22 -17.76 8.73 -31.08
CA ILE A 22 -17.42 8.68 -29.65
C ILE A 22 -16.15 7.83 -29.41
N ASP A 23 -15.89 6.82 -30.24
CA ASP A 23 -14.79 5.85 -30.04
C ASP A 23 -13.39 6.48 -30.17
N ALA A 24 -13.22 7.48 -31.05
CA ALA A 24 -11.90 8.07 -31.29
C ALA A 24 -11.43 9.04 -30.19
N PHE A 25 -12.34 9.64 -29.41
CA PHE A 25 -12.02 10.68 -28.43
C PHE A 25 -12.00 10.19 -26.98
N GLY A 26 -12.65 9.04 -26.71
CA GLY A 26 -12.82 8.50 -25.37
C GLY A 26 -13.67 9.37 -24.44
N LYS A 27 -13.95 8.87 -23.24
CA LYS A 27 -14.51 9.66 -22.14
C LYS A 27 -13.38 10.34 -21.37
N ASN A 28 -13.69 11.41 -20.63
CA ASN A 28 -12.73 12.11 -19.77
C ASN A 28 -13.31 12.34 -18.38
N GLN A 29 -13.40 11.26 -17.60
CA GLN A 29 -14.00 11.29 -16.28
C GLN A 29 -12.91 11.11 -15.23
N THR A 30 -12.59 12.19 -14.50
CA THR A 30 -11.61 12.14 -13.41
C THR A 30 -12.23 11.78 -12.06
N TYR A 31 -13.56 11.70 -11.98
CA TYR A 31 -14.33 11.48 -10.75
C TYR A 31 -14.05 12.46 -9.59
N GLY A 32 -13.29 13.53 -9.86
CA GLY A 32 -12.79 14.46 -8.86
C GLY A 32 -11.72 13.87 -7.95
N VAL A 33 -10.93 12.91 -8.43
CA VAL A 33 -9.77 12.31 -7.74
C VAL A 33 -8.51 12.45 -8.61
N SER A 34 -7.34 12.18 -8.04
CA SER A 34 -6.08 12.14 -8.79
C SER A 34 -5.90 10.76 -9.46
N HIS A 35 -5.04 10.65 -10.48
CA HIS A 35 -4.77 9.38 -11.15
C HIS A 35 -3.27 9.16 -11.36
N ILE A 36 -2.81 7.94 -11.13
CA ILE A 36 -1.55 7.43 -11.70
C ILE A 36 -1.82 7.22 -13.18
N THR A 37 -1.30 8.09 -14.04
CA THR A 37 -1.60 8.03 -15.46
C THR A 37 -0.61 7.17 -16.21
N ARG A 38 -1.07 6.45 -17.25
CA ARG A 38 -0.19 5.66 -18.12
C ARG A 38 0.94 6.51 -18.72
N TYR A 39 0.67 7.78 -19.07
CA TYR A 39 1.68 8.71 -19.57
C TYR A 39 2.78 9.01 -18.55
N ASP A 40 2.42 9.22 -17.29
CA ASP A 40 3.41 9.47 -16.24
C ASP A 40 4.25 8.22 -15.98
N MET A 41 3.61 7.04 -15.94
CA MET A 41 4.31 5.75 -15.79
C MET A 41 5.20 5.42 -16.99
N SER A 42 4.81 5.79 -18.21
CA SER A 42 5.62 5.53 -19.42
C SER A 42 6.97 6.27 -19.44
N LYS A 43 7.18 7.21 -18.52
CA LYS A 43 8.46 7.91 -18.34
C LYS A 43 9.41 7.19 -17.39
N ILE A 44 8.90 6.26 -16.58
CA ILE A 44 9.67 5.59 -15.53
C ILE A 44 10.82 4.76 -16.11
N PRO A 45 10.64 3.98 -17.21
CA PRO A 45 11.74 3.22 -17.80
C PRO A 45 12.95 4.07 -18.23
N ASP A 46 12.72 5.33 -18.63
CA ASP A 46 13.80 6.27 -18.98
C ASP A 46 14.40 6.99 -17.76
N GLN A 47 13.74 6.90 -16.59
CA GLN A 47 14.17 7.52 -15.34
C GLN A 47 14.88 6.54 -14.41
N GLN A 48 14.50 5.26 -14.43
CA GLN A 48 15.20 4.20 -13.69
C GLN A 48 16.62 4.00 -14.24
N GLY A 49 17.52 3.53 -13.39
CA GLY A 49 18.97 3.56 -13.59
C GLY A 49 19.63 4.91 -13.22
N ASN A 50 18.85 5.94 -12.88
CA ASN A 50 19.41 7.18 -12.32
C ASN A 50 19.58 7.03 -10.81
N GLU A 51 20.81 7.16 -10.30
CA GLU A 51 21.15 7.05 -8.86
C GLU A 51 20.25 7.85 -7.91
N ARG A 52 19.60 8.93 -8.40
CA ARG A 52 18.65 9.71 -7.60
C ARG A 52 17.39 8.95 -7.23
N PHE A 53 17.06 7.87 -7.93
CA PHE A 53 15.85 7.08 -7.77
C PHE A 53 16.13 5.61 -7.48
N GLU A 54 17.39 5.17 -7.43
CA GLU A 54 17.72 3.78 -7.14
C GLU A 54 17.85 3.54 -5.64
N VAL A 55 17.25 2.45 -5.15
CA VAL A 55 17.58 1.91 -3.84
C VAL A 55 19.10 1.63 -3.81
N PRO A 56 19.83 2.07 -2.76
CA PRO A 56 21.27 1.87 -2.71
C PRO A 56 21.61 0.38 -2.68
N GLN A 57 22.79 0.04 -3.22
CA GLN A 57 23.35 -1.29 -3.06
C GLN A 57 23.75 -1.49 -1.59
N PHE A 58 23.42 -2.64 -1.03
CA PHE A 58 23.75 -3.00 0.35
C PHE A 58 24.88 -4.03 0.37
N ASP A 59 25.72 -3.98 1.40
CA ASP A 59 26.77 -4.96 1.60
C ASP A 59 26.17 -6.20 2.29
N GLU A 60 25.96 -7.26 1.53
CA GLU A 60 25.42 -8.55 2.01
C GLU A 60 26.13 -9.05 3.27
N SER A 61 27.46 -8.84 3.37
CA SER A 61 28.25 -9.31 4.52
C SER A 61 27.94 -8.59 5.83
N THR A 62 27.20 -7.49 5.78
CA THR A 62 26.75 -6.70 6.94
C THR A 62 25.32 -7.01 7.35
N ILE A 63 24.61 -7.85 6.59
CA ILE A 63 23.21 -8.15 6.82
C ILE A 63 23.07 -9.26 7.85
N GLU A 64 22.36 -8.95 8.92
CA GLU A 64 22.08 -9.88 10.01
C GLU A 64 20.58 -10.16 10.11
N ASN A 65 20.23 -11.41 10.47
CA ASN A 65 18.90 -11.73 10.94
C ASN A 65 18.59 -10.90 12.19
N LEU A 66 17.33 -10.57 12.42
CA LEU A 66 16.91 -9.87 13.63
C LEU A 66 17.03 -10.82 14.85
N PRO A 67 18.00 -10.64 15.78
CA PRO A 67 18.30 -11.69 16.77
C PRO A 67 17.18 -11.95 17.77
N SER A 68 16.28 -10.98 17.94
CA SER A 68 15.11 -11.11 18.82
C SER A 68 13.88 -11.69 18.12
N ALA A 69 13.93 -11.93 16.80
CA ALA A 69 12.84 -12.50 16.01
C ALA A 69 12.69 -14.01 16.22
N VAL A 70 12.63 -14.43 17.48
CA VAL A 70 12.44 -15.82 17.87
C VAL A 70 10.98 -16.04 18.25
N GLY A 71 10.38 -17.10 17.69
CA GLY A 71 8.99 -17.47 17.91
C GLY A 71 8.83 -18.97 18.17
N LYS A 72 7.62 -19.49 17.93
CA LYS A 72 7.34 -20.92 18.02
C LYS A 72 6.57 -21.40 16.80
N ASP A 73 6.95 -22.57 16.31
CA ASP A 73 6.19 -23.28 15.27
C ASP A 73 4.87 -23.84 15.83
N LYS A 74 4.09 -24.47 14.94
CA LYS A 74 2.82 -25.12 15.29
C LYS A 74 2.93 -26.25 16.32
N ASP A 75 4.12 -26.84 16.47
CA ASP A 75 4.41 -27.94 17.39
C ASP A 75 5.03 -27.44 18.71
N GLY A 76 5.26 -26.12 18.82
CA GLY A 76 5.79 -25.43 20.00
C GLY A 76 7.31 -25.38 20.06
N ASN A 77 8.02 -25.78 19.01
CA ASN A 77 9.48 -25.68 18.93
C ASN A 77 9.88 -24.22 18.68
N GLU A 78 11.00 -23.82 19.27
CA GLU A 78 11.59 -22.51 19.01
C GLU A 78 12.11 -22.43 17.58
N ILE A 79 11.78 -21.34 16.88
CA ILE A 79 12.20 -21.07 15.50
C ILE A 79 12.57 -19.59 15.35
N ASP A 80 13.46 -19.31 14.41
CA ASP A 80 13.66 -17.97 13.89
C ASP A 80 12.51 -17.62 12.92
N LEU A 81 11.98 -16.40 13.07
CA LEU A 81 10.87 -15.89 12.29
C LEU A 81 11.38 -15.05 11.13
N ASP A 82 10.69 -15.13 10.00
CA ASP A 82 10.76 -14.07 9.00
C ASP A 82 10.06 -12.82 9.57
N VAL A 83 10.66 -11.64 9.37
CA VAL A 83 10.09 -10.34 9.74
C VAL A 83 10.10 -9.41 8.54
N TRP A 84 8.92 -8.97 8.09
CA TRP A 84 8.80 -8.19 6.85
C TRP A 84 8.19 -6.80 7.08
N ASP A 85 7.01 -6.53 6.51
CA ASP A 85 6.32 -5.25 6.57
C ASP A 85 6.30 -4.71 8.00
N SER A 86 6.90 -3.53 8.18
CA SER A 86 7.05 -2.92 9.49
C SER A 86 6.70 -1.44 9.48
N TRP A 87 6.22 -0.95 10.61
CA TRP A 87 5.87 0.45 10.83
C TRP A 87 6.19 0.90 12.25
N PRO A 88 6.79 2.08 12.43
CA PRO A 88 7.06 2.61 13.75
C PRO A 88 5.76 3.06 14.44
N LEU A 89 5.80 3.12 15.77
CA LEU A 89 4.87 3.95 16.52
C LEU A 89 5.15 5.41 16.20
N GLN A 90 4.17 6.13 15.68
CA GLN A 90 4.32 7.50 15.20
C GLN A 90 3.51 8.49 16.04
N ASN A 91 3.94 9.74 16.07
CA ASN A 91 3.09 10.85 16.49
C ASN A 91 2.07 11.16 15.37
N ALA A 92 1.06 11.97 15.66
CA ALA A 92 0.01 12.33 14.68
C ALA A 92 0.52 13.02 13.40
N ASP A 93 1.75 13.56 13.41
CA ASP A 93 2.42 14.18 12.25
C ASP A 93 3.30 13.19 11.44
N GLY A 94 3.35 11.93 11.86
CA GLY A 94 4.14 10.86 11.25
C GLY A 94 5.56 10.70 11.82
N THR A 95 6.05 11.61 12.65
CA THR A 95 7.40 11.43 13.24
C THR A 95 7.41 10.26 14.22
N VAL A 96 8.55 9.57 14.36
CA VAL A 96 8.68 8.47 15.34
C VAL A 96 8.35 8.96 16.74
N ALA A 97 7.47 8.24 17.43
CA ALA A 97 7.07 8.54 18.79
C ALA A 97 8.10 8.03 19.79
N ASN A 98 8.28 8.78 20.88
CA ASN A 98 9.03 8.32 22.03
C ASN A 98 8.06 7.78 23.09
N TYR A 99 8.02 6.46 23.25
CA TYR A 99 7.22 5.82 24.29
C TYR A 99 8.11 5.50 25.50
N LYS A 100 8.09 6.36 26.52
CA LYS A 100 8.82 6.16 27.80
C LYS A 100 10.32 5.88 27.62
N GLY A 101 10.97 6.49 26.63
CA GLY A 101 12.39 6.30 26.33
C GLY A 101 12.67 5.24 25.26
N TYR A 102 11.64 4.67 24.63
CA TYR A 102 11.78 3.65 23.60
C TYR A 102 11.23 4.10 22.25
N ASN A 103 11.90 3.65 21.20
CA ASN A 103 11.33 3.52 19.86
C ASN A 103 10.60 2.17 19.80
N ILE A 104 9.40 2.16 19.20
CA ILE A 104 8.58 0.95 19.02
C ILE A 104 8.34 0.76 17.52
N VAL A 105 8.46 -0.49 17.07
CA VAL A 105 8.11 -0.95 15.72
C VAL A 105 7.13 -2.09 15.84
N PHE A 106 6.11 -2.06 15.01
CA PHE A 106 5.26 -3.21 14.75
C PHE A 106 5.72 -3.83 13.44
N ALA A 107 5.77 -5.15 13.36
CA ALA A 107 6.11 -5.83 12.14
C ALA A 107 5.29 -7.11 11.97
N LEU A 108 5.03 -7.47 10.72
CA LEU A 108 4.55 -8.79 10.38
C LEU A 108 5.69 -9.79 10.58
N ALA A 109 5.39 -10.88 11.28
CA ALA A 109 6.32 -11.99 11.42
C ALA A 109 5.61 -13.34 11.46
N GLY A 110 6.33 -14.39 11.10
CA GLY A 110 5.81 -15.76 11.09
C GLY A 110 6.86 -16.80 10.71
N ASP A 111 6.47 -18.06 10.83
CA ASP A 111 7.26 -19.22 10.42
C ASP A 111 7.59 -19.15 8.92
N PRO A 112 8.88 -19.11 8.53
CA PRO A 112 9.30 -19.08 7.11
C PRO A 112 8.71 -20.20 6.25
N LYS A 113 8.32 -21.32 6.87
CA LYS A 113 7.74 -22.50 6.19
C LYS A 113 6.24 -22.42 5.98
N VAL A 114 5.56 -21.45 6.60
CA VAL A 114 4.10 -21.32 6.58
C VAL A 114 3.73 -19.94 6.05
N GLY A 115 3.47 -19.84 4.75
CA GLY A 115 3.21 -18.55 4.09
C GLY A 115 2.02 -17.75 4.64
N SER A 116 1.06 -18.42 5.30
CA SER A 116 -0.09 -17.81 5.98
C SER A 116 0.11 -17.55 7.47
N ASP A 117 1.27 -17.89 8.04
CA ASP A 117 1.60 -17.51 9.41
C ASP A 117 2.02 -16.03 9.36
N THR A 118 1.07 -15.15 9.66
CA THR A 118 1.25 -13.72 9.49
C THR A 118 0.52 -13.01 10.63
N PHE A 119 1.32 -12.66 11.63
CA PHE A 119 0.84 -12.00 12.84
C PHE A 119 1.71 -10.81 13.20
N ILE A 120 1.14 -9.86 13.94
CA ILE A 120 1.82 -8.63 14.30
C ILE A 120 2.61 -8.85 15.59
N TYR A 121 3.91 -8.63 15.50
CA TYR A 121 4.83 -8.60 16.63
C TYR A 121 5.22 -7.16 16.96
N LEU A 122 5.55 -6.91 18.23
CA LEU A 122 6.05 -5.62 18.70
C LEU A 122 7.54 -5.74 19.01
N PHE A 123 8.35 -4.99 18.28
CA PHE A 123 9.76 -4.81 18.52
C PHE A 123 10.01 -3.44 19.15
N TYR A 124 11.02 -3.34 20.00
CA TYR A 124 11.36 -2.08 20.67
C TYR A 124 12.86 -1.98 20.95
N GLN A 125 13.39 -0.76 20.86
CA GLN A 125 14.76 -0.43 21.25
C GLN A 125 14.77 0.87 22.05
N LYS A 126 15.83 1.11 22.84
CA LYS A 126 15.92 2.41 23.52
C LYS A 126 16.14 3.50 22.49
N LYS A 127 15.57 4.68 22.77
CA LYS A 127 15.81 5.84 21.95
C LYS A 127 17.32 6.17 21.94
N GLY A 128 17.89 6.28 20.73
CA GLY A 128 19.30 6.58 20.51
C GLY A 128 20.15 5.34 20.22
N ASP A 129 19.65 4.13 20.47
CA ASP A 129 20.26 2.91 19.97
C ASP A 129 19.97 2.80 18.46
N THR A 130 20.91 2.26 17.69
CA THR A 130 20.80 2.12 16.22
C THR A 130 21.08 0.70 15.71
N SER A 131 21.89 -0.08 16.44
CA SER A 131 22.22 -1.47 16.09
C SER A 131 20.99 -2.38 16.06
N ILE A 132 20.99 -3.34 15.13
CA ILE A 132 19.94 -4.36 15.02
C ILE A 132 19.80 -5.19 16.30
N ASP A 133 20.90 -5.46 17.02
CA ASP A 133 20.93 -6.18 18.29
C ASP A 133 20.14 -5.49 19.41
N SER A 134 19.89 -4.18 19.25
CA SER A 134 19.18 -3.39 20.27
C SER A 134 17.66 -3.59 20.22
N TRP A 135 17.14 -4.10 19.10
CA TRP A 135 15.73 -4.45 18.96
C TRP A 135 15.42 -5.69 19.79
N LYS A 136 14.62 -5.50 20.84
CA LYS A 136 13.99 -6.56 21.61
C LYS A 136 12.60 -6.87 21.07
N ASN A 137 12.16 -8.10 21.25
CA ASN A 137 10.84 -8.57 20.86
C ASN A 137 9.93 -8.68 22.09
N ALA A 138 8.79 -7.98 22.10
CA ALA A 138 7.77 -8.06 23.14
C ALA A 138 6.74 -9.17 22.87
N GLY A 139 6.90 -9.92 21.78
CA GLY A 139 6.03 -10.99 21.32
C GLY A 139 4.90 -10.51 20.43
N ARG A 140 3.96 -11.42 20.14
CA ARG A 140 2.71 -11.11 19.43
C ARG A 140 1.95 -10.03 20.18
N VAL A 141 1.39 -9.09 19.43
CA VAL A 141 0.51 -8.04 19.96
C VAL A 141 -0.81 -8.63 20.46
N PHE A 142 -1.37 -9.59 19.71
CA PHE A 142 -2.64 -10.23 19.99
C PHE A 142 -2.44 -11.66 20.49
N GLN A 143 -3.24 -12.06 21.47
CA GLN A 143 -3.39 -13.47 21.82
C GLN A 143 -4.22 -14.18 20.74
N ALA A 144 -4.00 -15.49 20.59
CA ALA A 144 -4.62 -16.29 19.55
C ALA A 144 -6.16 -16.23 19.55
N ASP A 145 -6.81 -15.97 20.69
CA ASP A 145 -8.26 -15.94 20.83
C ASP A 145 -8.84 -14.53 21.07
N ASP A 146 -8.04 -13.46 21.02
CA ASP A 146 -8.53 -12.10 21.29
C ASP A 146 -9.61 -11.65 20.30
N HIS A 147 -9.47 -12.03 19.02
CA HIS A 147 -10.46 -11.75 17.98
C HIS A 147 -11.83 -12.42 18.24
N LEU A 148 -11.85 -13.52 19.03
CA LEU A 148 -13.06 -14.24 19.44
C LEU A 148 -13.72 -13.64 20.69
N LYS A 149 -13.01 -12.80 21.45
CA LYS A 149 -13.51 -12.16 22.69
C LYS A 149 -14.31 -10.88 22.42
N THR A 150 -14.61 -10.58 21.16
CA THR A 150 -15.35 -9.39 20.74
C THR A 150 -16.74 -9.77 20.22
N ASN A 151 -17.68 -8.83 20.23
CA ASN A 151 -18.98 -8.98 19.56
C ASN A 151 -18.92 -8.57 18.07
N ASP A 152 -17.72 -8.50 17.49
CA ASP A 152 -17.50 -8.08 16.12
C ASP A 152 -17.57 -9.28 15.17
N GLU A 153 -18.63 -9.31 14.36
CA GLU A 153 -18.93 -10.42 13.45
C GLU A 153 -17.89 -10.63 12.35
N ILE A 154 -17.06 -9.61 12.07
CA ILE A 154 -15.98 -9.72 11.08
C ILE A 154 -14.74 -10.30 11.77
N LEU A 155 -14.39 -9.85 12.97
CA LEU A 155 -13.19 -10.30 13.69
C LEU A 155 -13.17 -11.79 14.00
N LYS A 156 -14.32 -12.41 14.27
CA LYS A 156 -14.39 -13.84 14.60
C LYS A 156 -13.83 -14.80 13.52
N ASN A 157 -13.68 -14.32 12.29
CA ASN A 157 -13.16 -15.08 11.15
C ASN A 157 -11.73 -14.66 10.76
N GLN A 158 -11.05 -13.86 11.59
CA GLN A 158 -9.67 -13.49 11.35
C GLN A 158 -8.78 -14.73 11.30
N ALA A 159 -7.95 -14.82 10.25
CA ALA A 159 -6.91 -15.84 10.13
C ALA A 159 -5.52 -15.23 10.21
N GLU A 160 -5.35 -14.02 9.68
CA GLU A 160 -4.08 -13.30 9.63
C GLU A 160 -4.24 -11.84 10.08
N GLU A 161 -3.15 -11.27 10.57
CA GLU A 161 -3.03 -9.86 10.92
C GLU A 161 -2.04 -9.22 9.96
N TRP A 162 -2.53 -8.47 8.99
CA TRP A 162 -1.74 -7.79 7.97
C TRP A 162 -1.45 -6.33 8.34
N SER A 163 -0.62 -5.68 7.53
CA SER A 163 0.02 -4.38 7.79
C SER A 163 -0.94 -3.22 8.10
N GLY A 164 -0.38 -2.15 8.65
CA GLY A 164 -1.07 -0.89 8.92
C GLY A 164 -0.17 0.20 9.50
N SER A 165 -0.61 0.83 10.58
CA SER A 165 0.11 1.92 11.25
C SER A 165 -0.18 1.97 12.75
N ALA A 166 0.66 2.67 13.50
CA ALA A 166 0.44 2.86 14.93
C ALA A 166 0.68 4.33 15.32
N THR A 167 -0.18 4.87 16.18
CA THR A 167 -0.08 6.23 16.68
C THR A 167 0.01 6.28 18.20
N LEU A 168 0.89 7.13 18.72
CA LEU A 168 0.90 7.52 20.13
C LEU A 168 -0.12 8.65 20.31
N THR A 169 -1.21 8.35 20.99
CA THR A 169 -2.29 9.30 21.22
C THR A 169 -1.84 10.41 22.18
N SER A 170 -2.57 11.54 22.18
CA SER A 170 -2.26 12.69 23.06
C SER A 170 -2.34 12.37 24.56
N ASP A 171 -3.11 11.35 24.94
CA ASP A 171 -3.22 10.84 26.31
C ASP A 171 -2.25 9.66 26.60
N GLY A 172 -1.28 9.42 25.72
CA GLY A 172 -0.17 8.49 25.94
C GLY A 172 -0.53 7.02 25.71
N LYS A 173 -1.56 6.73 24.91
CA LYS A 173 -1.97 5.37 24.54
C LYS A 173 -1.37 4.97 23.20
N VAL A 174 -1.05 3.69 23.07
CA VAL A 174 -0.62 3.11 21.80
C VAL A 174 -1.87 2.63 21.06
N ARG A 175 -2.18 3.28 19.94
CA ARG A 175 -3.34 2.96 19.11
C ARG A 175 -2.84 2.33 17.80
N LEU A 176 -3.17 1.07 17.60
CA LEU A 176 -2.82 0.30 16.41
C LEU A 176 -3.97 0.31 15.40
N PHE A 177 -3.63 0.45 14.13
CA PHE A 177 -4.50 0.20 12.99
C PHE A 177 -3.82 -0.85 12.12
N TYR A 178 -4.57 -1.85 11.69
CA TYR A 178 -4.02 -2.97 10.95
C TYR A 178 -5.11 -3.60 10.09
N THR A 179 -4.73 -4.61 9.32
CA THR A 179 -5.66 -5.30 8.42
C THR A 179 -6.02 -6.66 8.99
N ASN A 180 -7.30 -6.86 9.33
CA ASN A 180 -7.84 -8.19 9.58
C ASN A 180 -8.06 -8.88 8.24
N ARG A 181 -7.38 -10.01 8.02
CA ARG A 181 -7.57 -10.84 6.83
C ARG A 181 -8.23 -12.16 7.20
N HIS A 182 -9.37 -12.43 6.58
CA HIS A 182 -10.05 -13.72 6.66
C HIS A 182 -9.29 -14.78 5.87
N PRO A 183 -9.49 -16.09 6.16
CA PRO A 183 -8.88 -17.13 5.37
C PRO A 183 -9.47 -17.15 3.95
N TRP A 184 -8.74 -17.79 3.04
CA TRP A 184 -9.29 -18.24 1.77
C TRP A 184 -9.78 -19.69 1.91
N ASP A 185 -11.09 -19.87 1.99
CA ASP A 185 -11.77 -21.16 2.11
C ASP A 185 -13.11 -21.10 1.36
N GLU A 186 -13.11 -21.54 0.10
CA GLU A 186 -14.31 -21.52 -0.76
C GLU A 186 -15.44 -22.38 -0.18
N GLY A 187 -15.12 -23.48 0.51
CA GLY A 187 -16.10 -24.36 1.14
C GLY A 187 -16.88 -23.67 2.25
N LYS A 188 -16.24 -22.72 2.94
CA LYS A 188 -16.87 -21.85 3.95
C LYS A 188 -17.32 -20.49 3.40
N LYS A 189 -17.16 -20.25 2.09
CA LYS A 189 -17.44 -18.95 1.44
C LYS A 189 -16.65 -17.79 2.04
N LEU A 190 -15.40 -18.05 2.45
CA LEU A 190 -14.45 -17.04 2.89
C LEU A 190 -13.43 -16.83 1.77
N TYR A 191 -13.30 -15.59 1.30
CA TYR A 191 -12.52 -15.27 0.10
C TYR A 191 -11.44 -14.23 0.39
N GLY A 192 -10.72 -14.39 1.51
CA GLY A 192 -9.63 -13.48 1.86
C GLY A 192 -10.08 -12.05 2.14
N LYS A 193 -11.27 -11.86 2.71
CA LYS A 193 -11.80 -10.53 3.06
C LYS A 193 -10.78 -9.76 3.89
N GLN A 194 -10.44 -8.56 3.43
CA GLN A 194 -9.58 -7.63 4.16
C GLN A 194 -10.47 -6.57 4.82
N THR A 195 -10.16 -6.18 6.05
CA THR A 195 -10.93 -5.20 6.81
C THR A 195 -9.99 -4.34 7.63
N LEU A 196 -10.18 -3.02 7.56
CA LEU A 196 -9.44 -2.07 8.39
C LEU A 196 -9.90 -2.24 9.83
N THR A 197 -8.96 -2.46 10.74
CA THR A 197 -9.23 -2.83 12.13
C THR A 197 -8.36 -2.00 13.06
N THR A 198 -8.83 -1.77 14.29
CA THR A 198 -8.06 -1.07 15.32
C THR A 198 -8.12 -1.75 16.67
N ALA A 199 -7.09 -1.55 17.48
CA ALA A 199 -7.06 -1.85 18.90
C ALA A 199 -6.19 -0.84 19.65
N GLN A 200 -6.43 -0.66 20.95
CA GLN A 200 -5.46 -0.06 21.84
C GLN A 200 -4.55 -1.14 22.43
N ILE A 201 -3.24 -0.90 22.42
CA ILE A 201 -2.24 -1.81 22.97
C ILE A 201 -1.83 -1.31 24.35
N ASN A 202 -2.02 -2.15 25.38
CA ASN A 202 -1.68 -1.82 26.75
C ASN A 202 -0.26 -2.32 27.04
N LEU A 203 0.66 -1.39 27.27
CA LEU A 203 2.07 -1.68 27.53
C LEU A 203 2.46 -1.29 28.96
N SER A 204 3.22 -2.17 29.61
CA SER A 204 3.95 -1.86 30.85
C SER A 204 5.46 -1.90 30.64
N GLN A 205 6.14 -1.31 31.62
CA GLN A 205 7.59 -1.38 31.77
C GLN A 205 7.86 -2.03 33.13
N PRO A 206 7.90 -3.37 33.21
CA PRO A 206 8.06 -4.08 34.49
C PRO A 206 9.43 -3.83 35.13
N ASP A 207 10.44 -3.47 34.34
CA ASP A 207 11.80 -3.15 34.79
C ASP A 207 12.45 -2.05 33.91
N ALA A 208 13.69 -1.67 34.22
CA ALA A 208 14.39 -0.58 33.53
C ALA A 208 14.67 -0.83 32.04
N THR A 209 14.51 -2.06 31.54
CA THR A 209 14.99 -2.49 30.22
C THR A 209 13.96 -3.26 29.38
N THR A 210 12.78 -3.54 29.92
CA THR A 210 11.78 -4.38 29.28
C THR A 210 10.50 -3.59 29.01
N LEU A 211 9.99 -3.67 27.78
CA LEU A 211 8.59 -3.36 27.46
C LEU A 211 7.83 -4.67 27.30
N LYS A 212 6.60 -4.69 27.83
CA LYS A 212 5.72 -5.85 27.80
C LYS A 212 4.35 -5.47 27.28
N VAL A 213 3.80 -6.31 26.40
CA VAL A 213 2.37 -6.28 26.04
C VAL A 213 1.57 -6.95 27.17
N ASP A 214 0.77 -6.17 27.90
CA ASP A 214 -0.10 -6.71 28.96
C ASP A 214 -1.45 -7.19 28.42
N GLY A 215 -1.84 -6.69 27.25
CA GLY A 215 -3.07 -7.04 26.56
C GLY A 215 -3.56 -5.91 25.68
N ILE A 216 -4.77 -6.05 25.18
CA ILE A 216 -5.43 -5.09 24.31
C ILE A 216 -6.75 -4.60 24.92
N GLU A 217 -7.25 -3.48 24.42
CA GLU A 217 -8.64 -3.07 24.60
C GLU A 217 -9.16 -2.37 23.35
N ASP A 218 -10.47 -2.14 23.27
CA ASP A 218 -11.11 -1.45 22.15
C ASP A 218 -10.77 -2.04 20.76
N LEU A 219 -10.68 -3.37 20.70
CA LEU A 219 -10.51 -4.13 19.45
C LEU A 219 -11.82 -4.14 18.65
N LYS A 220 -11.78 -3.60 17.42
CA LYS A 220 -12.95 -3.50 16.54
C LYS A 220 -12.58 -3.30 15.07
N SER A 221 -13.45 -3.79 14.18
CA SER A 221 -13.45 -3.48 12.75
C SER A 221 -13.93 -2.05 12.51
N ILE A 222 -13.32 -1.36 11.54
CA ILE A 222 -13.66 0.01 11.16
C ILE A 222 -14.36 0.04 9.80
N PHE A 223 -13.80 -0.62 8.80
CA PHE A 223 -14.25 -0.47 7.41
C PHE A 223 -13.86 -1.67 6.55
N ASP A 224 -14.83 -2.19 5.78
CA ASP A 224 -14.71 -3.37 4.92
C ASP A 224 -15.14 -3.11 3.45
N GLY A 225 -15.15 -1.83 3.05
CA GLY A 225 -15.58 -1.37 1.72
C GLY A 225 -17.04 -0.93 1.69
N ASP A 226 -17.38 0.06 0.86
CA ASP A 226 -18.76 0.59 0.75
C ASP A 226 -19.45 0.27 -0.58
N GLY A 227 -18.74 -0.39 -1.49
CA GLY A 227 -19.15 -0.75 -2.85
C GLY A 227 -19.31 0.42 -3.80
N LYS A 228 -19.13 1.66 -3.33
CA LYS A 228 -19.36 2.90 -4.09
C LYS A 228 -18.05 3.64 -4.33
N TYR A 229 -17.29 3.93 -3.29
CA TYR A 229 -15.95 4.49 -3.41
C TYR A 229 -14.88 3.42 -3.35
N TYR A 230 -15.11 2.35 -2.58
CA TYR A 230 -14.16 1.25 -2.40
C TYR A 230 -14.84 -0.08 -2.65
N GLN A 231 -14.16 -0.97 -3.38
CA GLN A 231 -14.64 -2.31 -3.68
C GLN A 231 -14.87 -3.11 -2.39
N THR A 232 -15.89 -3.97 -2.37
CA THR A 232 -16.11 -4.95 -1.29
C THR A 232 -15.67 -6.35 -1.73
N VAL A 233 -15.41 -7.24 -0.77
CA VAL A 233 -15.17 -8.66 -1.07
C VAL A 233 -16.33 -9.29 -1.86
N ASP A 234 -17.58 -8.87 -1.60
CA ASP A 234 -18.75 -9.37 -2.34
C ASP A 234 -18.71 -8.98 -3.82
N GLN A 235 -18.25 -7.75 -4.12
CA GLN A 235 -18.09 -7.29 -5.50
C GLN A 235 -16.96 -8.03 -6.21
N PHE A 236 -15.84 -8.28 -5.51
CA PHE A 236 -14.75 -9.11 -6.01
C PHE A 236 -15.23 -10.53 -6.33
N VAL A 237 -15.93 -11.18 -5.41
CA VAL A 237 -16.45 -12.56 -5.60
C VAL A 237 -17.47 -12.64 -6.73
N ALA A 238 -18.27 -11.59 -6.93
CA ALA A 238 -19.22 -11.49 -8.04
C ALA A 238 -18.54 -11.22 -9.40
N GLY A 239 -17.29 -10.74 -9.40
CA GLY A 239 -16.46 -10.51 -10.58
C GLY A 239 -15.60 -11.72 -10.97
N ASP A 240 -14.54 -11.46 -11.72
CA ASP A 240 -13.56 -12.48 -12.12
C ASP A 240 -12.49 -12.69 -11.03
N LYS A 241 -12.91 -13.24 -9.89
CA LYS A 241 -12.04 -13.49 -8.73
C LYS A 241 -10.78 -14.35 -8.98
N GLY A 242 -10.67 -14.97 -10.17
CA GLY A 242 -9.48 -15.74 -10.56
C GLY A 242 -8.38 -14.89 -11.21
N ALA A 243 -8.72 -13.69 -11.69
CA ALA A 243 -7.79 -12.77 -12.34
C ALA A 243 -7.75 -11.38 -11.69
N ASP A 244 -8.80 -11.01 -10.94
CA ASP A 244 -8.92 -9.76 -10.20
C ASP A 244 -8.13 -9.79 -8.88
N ASN A 245 -7.76 -8.63 -8.34
CA ASN A 245 -7.06 -8.54 -7.06
C ASN A 245 -7.77 -7.58 -6.08
N HIS A 246 -8.48 -8.17 -5.11
CA HIS A 246 -9.14 -7.39 -4.06
C HIS A 246 -8.18 -6.96 -2.96
N THR A 247 -8.17 -5.66 -2.68
CA THR A 247 -7.33 -5.02 -1.68
C THR A 247 -8.19 -4.09 -0.80
N LEU A 248 -7.97 -4.14 0.51
CA LEU A 248 -8.48 -3.18 1.50
C LEU A 248 -7.62 -3.24 2.77
N ARG A 249 -6.40 -2.73 2.67
CA ARG A 249 -5.35 -2.95 3.66
C ARG A 249 -4.47 -1.74 3.91
N ASP A 250 -3.46 -1.90 4.75
CA ASP A 250 -2.42 -0.93 5.05
C ASP A 250 -2.96 0.44 5.55
N PRO A 251 -3.84 0.46 6.56
CA PRO A 251 -4.37 1.72 7.10
C PRO A 251 -3.29 2.55 7.77
N HIS A 252 -2.97 3.69 7.18
CA HIS A 252 -2.08 4.73 7.67
C HIS A 252 -2.85 5.86 8.37
N TYR A 253 -2.61 6.01 9.67
CA TYR A 253 -3.20 7.05 10.50
C TYR A 253 -2.55 8.40 10.29
N VAL A 254 -3.38 9.44 10.13
CA VAL A 254 -2.91 10.82 10.05
C VAL A 254 -3.95 11.81 10.56
N GLU A 255 -3.49 12.95 11.08
CA GLU A 255 -4.37 14.05 11.49
C GLU A 255 -4.12 15.34 10.68
N ASP A 256 -5.20 16.07 10.39
CA ASP A 256 -5.13 17.47 9.96
C ASP A 256 -6.16 18.29 10.74
N LYS A 257 -5.69 19.36 11.41
CA LYS A 257 -6.53 20.29 12.17
C LYS A 257 -7.49 19.61 13.18
N GLY A 258 -7.00 18.55 13.84
CA GLY A 258 -7.75 17.78 14.85
C GLY A 258 -8.77 16.79 14.28
N HIS A 259 -8.84 16.64 12.96
CA HIS A 259 -9.57 15.55 12.33
C HIS A 259 -8.65 14.36 12.11
N LYS A 260 -9.16 13.16 12.35
CA LYS A 260 -8.44 11.89 12.29
C LYS A 260 -8.83 11.13 11.03
N TYR A 261 -7.84 10.57 10.33
CA TYR A 261 -8.06 9.87 9.07
C TYR A 261 -7.28 8.56 9.02
N LEU A 262 -7.80 7.61 8.26
CA LEU A 262 -7.02 6.50 7.72
C LEU A 262 -6.90 6.68 6.21
N VAL A 263 -5.67 6.57 5.70
CA VAL A 263 -5.37 6.41 4.28
C VAL A 263 -4.91 4.98 4.07
N PHE A 264 -5.40 4.30 3.04
CA PHE A 264 -5.25 2.84 2.93
C PHE A 264 -5.19 2.41 1.48
N GLU A 265 -4.60 1.25 1.22
CA GLU A 265 -4.71 0.56 -0.06
C GLU A 265 -6.14 0.02 -0.25
N ALA A 266 -6.69 0.21 -1.44
CA ALA A 266 -8.01 -0.29 -1.82
C ALA A 266 -8.12 -0.48 -3.34
N ASN A 267 -9.28 -0.95 -3.80
CA ASN A 267 -9.71 -0.84 -5.20
C ASN A 267 -10.89 0.13 -5.33
N THR A 268 -11.00 0.81 -6.46
CA THR A 268 -12.11 1.75 -6.74
C THR A 268 -13.47 1.05 -6.71
N GLY A 269 -14.48 1.72 -6.17
CA GLY A 269 -15.88 1.30 -6.19
C GLY A 269 -16.68 1.85 -7.38
N THR A 270 -17.97 1.53 -7.43
CA THR A 270 -18.87 1.81 -8.57
C THR A 270 -19.04 3.28 -8.95
N LYS A 271 -18.73 4.23 -8.06
CA LYS A 271 -18.92 5.68 -8.27
C LYS A 271 -17.67 6.45 -8.67
N VAL A 272 -16.48 5.83 -8.60
CA VAL A 272 -15.19 6.51 -8.80
C VAL A 272 -14.31 5.81 -9.82
N GLY A 273 -14.93 5.18 -10.83
CA GLY A 273 -14.22 4.55 -11.93
C GLY A 273 -13.91 3.07 -11.69
N TYR A 274 -14.94 2.27 -11.39
CA TYR A 274 -14.82 0.81 -11.21
C TYR A 274 -14.16 0.09 -12.39
N GLN A 275 -13.52 -1.05 -12.15
CA GLN A 275 -12.93 -1.89 -13.19
C GLN A 275 -13.91 -2.29 -14.31
N GLY A 276 -13.36 -2.64 -15.46
CA GLY A 276 -14.08 -3.15 -16.64
C GLY A 276 -13.62 -2.51 -17.94
N ASP A 277 -13.98 -3.14 -19.07
CA ASP A 277 -13.51 -2.76 -20.40
C ASP A 277 -13.85 -1.30 -20.76
N ASN A 278 -14.95 -0.78 -20.20
CA ASN A 278 -15.36 0.61 -20.37
C ASN A 278 -14.37 1.63 -19.77
N GLN A 279 -13.42 1.20 -18.96
CA GLN A 279 -12.37 2.05 -18.39
C GLN A 279 -11.19 2.26 -19.35
N LEU A 280 -10.98 1.34 -20.30
CA LEU A 280 -9.94 1.46 -21.32
C LEU A 280 -10.20 2.67 -22.24
N ASP A 281 -11.42 3.20 -22.28
CA ASP A 281 -11.80 4.37 -23.05
C ASP A 281 -11.72 5.70 -22.26
N ASN A 282 -11.30 5.67 -20.99
CA ASN A 282 -11.22 6.88 -20.17
C ASN A 282 -9.86 7.56 -20.29
N ARG A 283 -9.76 8.62 -21.09
CA ARG A 283 -8.51 9.36 -21.30
C ARG A 283 -7.93 9.99 -20.03
N ALA A 284 -8.71 10.11 -18.94
CA ALA A 284 -8.23 10.55 -17.64
C ALA A 284 -7.14 9.63 -17.06
N TYR A 285 -7.19 8.33 -17.35
CA TYR A 285 -6.21 7.34 -16.88
C TYR A 285 -4.96 7.29 -17.75
N TYR A 286 -5.00 7.87 -18.94
CA TYR A 286 -3.88 7.87 -19.87
C TYR A 286 -3.00 9.09 -19.69
N GLY A 287 -3.56 10.28 -19.46
CA GLY A 287 -2.77 11.51 -19.48
C GLY A 287 -2.23 11.82 -20.88
N GLY A 288 -1.11 12.56 -20.99
CA GLY A 288 -0.35 12.75 -22.25
C GLY A 288 -1.06 13.48 -23.42
N GLY A 289 -2.32 13.86 -23.27
CA GLY A 289 -3.13 14.47 -24.32
C GLY A 289 -3.72 13.47 -25.31
N LEU A 290 -4.56 13.95 -26.23
CA LEU A 290 -5.38 13.09 -27.10
C LEU A 290 -4.54 12.16 -28.01
N ARG A 291 -3.43 12.65 -28.56
CA ARG A 291 -2.56 11.85 -29.43
C ARG A 291 -1.93 10.68 -28.68
N TYR A 292 -1.47 10.91 -27.44
CA TYR A 292 -0.93 9.84 -26.61
C TYR A 292 -2.02 8.82 -26.27
N PHE A 293 -3.17 9.27 -25.78
CA PHE A 293 -4.32 8.40 -25.48
C PHE A 293 -4.67 7.47 -26.64
N GLN A 294 -4.82 7.99 -27.86
CA GLN A 294 -5.20 7.19 -29.02
C GLN A 294 -4.15 6.12 -29.36
N LYS A 295 -2.86 6.48 -29.30
CA LYS A 295 -1.77 5.55 -29.55
C LYS A 295 -1.70 4.46 -28.48
N GLU A 296 -1.68 4.88 -27.21
CA GLU A 296 -1.53 4.00 -26.06
C GLU A 296 -2.72 3.07 -25.88
N ARG A 297 -3.96 3.58 -26.03
CA ARG A 297 -5.16 2.75 -26.00
C ARG A 297 -5.14 1.69 -27.08
N LYS A 298 -4.77 2.05 -28.31
CA LYS A 298 -4.69 1.08 -29.41
C LYS A 298 -3.69 -0.03 -29.08
N ALA A 299 -2.49 0.33 -28.63
CA ALA A 299 -1.46 -0.63 -28.23
C ALA A 299 -1.96 -1.55 -27.10
N LEU A 300 -2.58 -0.98 -26.05
CA LEU A 300 -3.11 -1.74 -24.92
C LEU A 300 -4.20 -2.73 -25.33
N LEU A 301 -5.12 -2.32 -26.21
CA LEU A 301 -6.20 -3.19 -26.71
C LEU A 301 -5.68 -4.35 -27.56
N GLU A 302 -4.56 -4.16 -28.26
CA GLU A 302 -3.88 -5.18 -29.07
C GLU A 302 -2.92 -6.05 -28.21
N SER A 303 -2.64 -5.64 -26.96
CA SER A 303 -1.69 -6.31 -26.07
C SER A 303 -2.29 -7.51 -25.31
N PRO A 304 -1.46 -8.48 -24.89
CA PRO A 304 -1.90 -9.55 -24.00
C PRO A 304 -2.31 -9.03 -22.60
N LYS A 305 -1.90 -7.81 -22.22
CA LYS A 305 -2.23 -7.21 -20.91
C LYS A 305 -3.60 -6.50 -20.89
N LYS A 306 -4.37 -6.53 -21.99
CA LYS A 306 -5.71 -5.90 -22.08
C LYS A 306 -6.65 -6.33 -20.95
N ASN A 307 -6.70 -7.63 -20.64
CA ASN A 307 -7.60 -8.14 -19.60
C ASN A 307 -7.14 -7.69 -18.20
N LEU A 308 -5.84 -7.76 -17.92
CA LEU A 308 -5.27 -7.26 -16.66
C LEU A 308 -5.54 -5.76 -16.48
N ALA A 309 -5.38 -4.96 -17.54
CA ALA A 309 -5.68 -3.52 -17.49
C ALA A 309 -7.17 -3.20 -17.34
N SER A 310 -8.05 -4.09 -17.80
CA SER A 310 -9.49 -3.97 -17.60
C SER A 310 -9.86 -4.14 -16.12
N LEU A 311 -9.19 -5.07 -15.43
CA LEU A 311 -9.39 -5.34 -14.01
C LEU A 311 -8.70 -4.30 -13.11
N ALA A 312 -7.49 -3.88 -13.47
CA ALA A 312 -6.67 -2.94 -12.71
C ALA A 312 -7.40 -1.65 -12.33
N ASN A 313 -7.72 -1.49 -11.05
CA ASN A 313 -8.46 -0.38 -10.50
C ASN A 313 -8.06 0.01 -9.07
N GLY A 314 -6.81 -0.25 -8.69
CA GLY A 314 -6.23 0.11 -7.39
C GLY A 314 -6.39 1.59 -7.02
N ALA A 315 -6.37 1.88 -5.72
CA ALA A 315 -6.69 3.18 -5.14
C ALA A 315 -6.01 3.37 -3.78
N LEU A 316 -5.58 4.60 -3.49
CA LEU A 316 -5.28 5.02 -2.12
C LEU A 316 -6.50 5.74 -1.56
N GLY A 317 -7.22 5.04 -0.71
CA GLY A 317 -8.44 5.50 -0.07
C GLY A 317 -8.21 6.44 1.08
N ILE A 318 -9.29 7.10 1.52
CA ILE A 318 -9.30 7.87 2.76
C ILE A 318 -10.69 7.79 3.43
N ILE A 319 -10.69 7.62 4.74
CA ILE A 319 -11.86 7.75 5.61
C ILE A 319 -11.55 8.66 6.78
N GLU A 320 -12.56 9.38 7.27
CA GLU A 320 -12.49 10.14 8.52
C GLU A 320 -12.95 9.26 9.69
N LEU A 321 -12.28 9.36 10.82
CA LEU A 321 -12.61 8.67 12.07
C LEU A 321 -13.26 9.63 13.09
N ASN A 322 -14.07 9.04 13.96
CA ASN A 322 -14.50 9.69 15.20
C ASN A 322 -13.36 9.69 16.23
N ASN A 323 -13.57 10.39 17.35
CA ASN A 323 -12.55 10.44 18.41
C ASN A 323 -12.31 9.09 19.10
N ASP A 324 -13.30 8.21 19.07
CA ASP A 324 -13.22 6.82 19.53
C ASP A 324 -12.72 5.87 18.43
N TYR A 325 -12.20 6.38 17.32
CA TYR A 325 -11.66 5.61 16.20
C TYR A 325 -12.68 4.76 15.42
N THR A 326 -13.98 4.98 15.60
CA THR A 326 -15.00 4.42 14.71
C THR A 326 -15.09 5.20 13.39
N LEU A 327 -15.60 4.58 12.33
CA LEU A 327 -15.83 5.26 11.05
C LEU A 327 -16.78 6.44 11.21
N LYS A 328 -16.33 7.64 10.81
CA LYS A 328 -17.16 8.85 10.75
C LYS A 328 -17.67 9.11 9.35
N LYS A 329 -16.79 8.99 8.35
CA LYS A 329 -17.14 9.33 6.96
C LYS A 329 -16.26 8.61 5.95
N VAL A 330 -16.90 7.97 4.97
CA VAL A 330 -16.21 7.48 3.77
C VAL A 330 -15.99 8.65 2.80
N MET A 331 -14.77 8.81 2.32
CA MET A 331 -14.38 9.90 1.42
C MET A 331 -13.94 9.33 0.07
N LYS A 332 -13.82 10.19 -0.95
CA LYS A 332 -13.30 9.76 -2.26
C LYS A 332 -11.81 9.39 -2.14
N PRO A 333 -11.32 8.45 -2.98
CA PRO A 333 -9.90 8.14 -3.04
C PRO A 333 -9.03 9.38 -3.28
N LEU A 334 -7.82 9.39 -2.75
CA LEU A 334 -6.84 10.45 -3.00
C LEU A 334 -6.26 10.32 -4.42
N ILE A 335 -5.97 9.08 -4.82
CA ILE A 335 -5.43 8.71 -6.12
C ILE A 335 -5.88 7.31 -6.53
N THR A 336 -5.97 7.04 -7.83
CA THR A 336 -6.29 5.71 -8.39
C THR A 336 -5.30 5.31 -9.48
N SER A 337 -5.07 4.01 -9.66
CA SER A 337 -4.16 3.40 -10.63
C SER A 337 -4.89 2.68 -11.77
N ASN A 338 -6.09 3.13 -12.10
CA ASN A 338 -6.93 2.51 -13.14
C ASN A 338 -6.13 2.22 -14.41
N THR A 339 -6.28 1.01 -14.93
CA THR A 339 -5.55 0.45 -16.08
C THR A 339 -4.06 0.25 -15.88
N VAL A 340 -3.41 0.86 -14.88
CA VAL A 340 -1.97 0.72 -14.63
C VAL A 340 -1.72 -0.57 -13.86
N THR A 341 -2.31 -0.70 -12.68
CA THR A 341 -2.19 -1.86 -11.80
C THR A 341 -3.34 -1.91 -10.81
N ASP A 342 -3.59 -3.10 -10.27
CA ASP A 342 -4.61 -3.36 -9.27
C ASP A 342 -4.09 -3.28 -7.83
N GLU A 343 -2.78 -3.10 -7.66
CA GLU A 343 -2.12 -3.20 -6.37
C GLU A 343 -1.15 -2.03 -6.15
N ILE A 344 -1.49 -1.17 -5.18
CA ILE A 344 -0.70 -0.01 -4.76
C ILE A 344 -0.67 0.02 -3.23
N GLU A 345 0.36 -0.62 -2.68
CA GLU A 345 0.50 -1.06 -1.30
C GLU A 345 1.12 0.02 -0.40
N ARG A 346 1.20 -0.27 0.89
CA ARG A 346 1.96 0.51 1.90
C ARG A 346 1.66 2.01 1.85
N ALA A 347 0.36 2.35 1.80
CA ALA A 347 -0.09 3.73 1.79
C ALA A 347 0.58 4.53 2.92
N ASN A 348 1.19 5.67 2.59
CA ASN A 348 1.92 6.48 3.56
C ASN A 348 1.68 7.97 3.28
N LEU A 349 1.24 8.74 4.28
CA LEU A 349 0.87 10.14 4.09
C LEU A 349 1.23 11.02 5.28
N PHE A 350 2.09 11.99 5.05
CA PHE A 350 2.45 12.97 6.07
C PHE A 350 2.64 14.37 5.50
N LYS A 351 2.65 15.35 6.41
CA LYS A 351 2.95 16.74 6.08
C LYS A 351 4.40 17.05 6.42
N LYS A 352 5.17 17.54 5.45
CA LYS A 352 6.55 18.01 5.65
C LYS A 352 6.78 19.32 4.93
N ASN A 353 7.38 20.29 5.62
CA ASN A 353 7.73 21.61 5.06
C ASN A 353 6.55 22.29 4.31
N GLY A 354 5.35 22.21 4.90
CA GLY A 354 4.14 22.84 4.38
C GLY A 354 3.43 22.10 3.24
N LYS A 355 3.91 20.92 2.82
CA LYS A 355 3.30 20.10 1.78
C LYS A 355 2.91 18.72 2.29
N TRP A 356 1.91 18.13 1.68
CA TRP A 356 1.46 16.76 1.93
C TRP A 356 2.09 15.83 0.91
N TYR A 357 2.76 14.80 1.39
CA TYR A 357 3.45 13.79 0.58
C TYR A 357 2.78 12.44 0.77
N LEU A 358 2.26 11.87 -0.32
CA LEU A 358 1.60 10.58 -0.38
C LEU A 358 2.51 9.60 -1.10
N PHE A 359 2.80 8.46 -0.49
CA PHE A 359 3.60 7.38 -1.07
C PHE A 359 2.83 6.06 -1.09
N THR A 360 3.28 5.18 -1.97
CA THR A 360 2.78 3.80 -2.10
C THR A 360 3.83 2.95 -2.80
N ASP A 361 3.92 1.69 -2.42
CA ASP A 361 4.75 0.70 -3.08
C ASP A 361 3.96 -0.08 -4.13
N SER A 362 4.62 -0.53 -5.20
CA SER A 362 3.97 -1.36 -6.21
C SER A 362 4.97 -2.19 -7.00
N ARG A 363 4.52 -3.33 -7.51
CA ARG A 363 5.34 -4.30 -8.28
C ARG A 363 5.07 -4.16 -9.77
N GLY A 364 6.13 -3.99 -10.55
CA GLY A 364 6.11 -3.95 -12.01
C GLY A 364 5.46 -5.19 -12.63
N ALA A 365 5.66 -6.37 -12.04
CA ALA A 365 4.99 -7.63 -12.42
C ALA A 365 3.45 -7.54 -12.49
N LYS A 366 2.84 -6.65 -11.69
CA LYS A 366 1.39 -6.44 -11.65
C LYS A 366 0.95 -5.22 -12.46
N MET A 367 1.86 -4.59 -13.20
CA MET A 367 1.60 -3.42 -14.03
C MET A 367 1.40 -3.78 -15.50
N THR A 368 0.69 -2.91 -16.22
CA THR A 368 0.45 -3.06 -17.66
C THR A 368 1.14 -1.99 -18.52
N ILE A 369 2.24 -1.45 -18.02
CA ILE A 369 3.01 -0.39 -18.70
C ILE A 369 4.18 -1.02 -19.45
N ASP A 370 4.36 -0.62 -20.70
CA ASP A 370 5.50 -1.07 -21.52
C ASP A 370 6.82 -0.53 -20.95
N GLY A 371 7.85 -1.38 -20.95
CA GLY A 371 9.18 -1.05 -20.43
C GLY A 371 9.34 -1.22 -18.92
N ILE A 372 8.26 -1.47 -18.18
CA ILE A 372 8.30 -1.89 -16.78
C ILE A 372 8.35 -3.42 -16.73
N GLY A 373 9.42 -3.95 -16.15
CA GLY A 373 9.70 -5.38 -16.02
C GLY A 373 9.05 -6.03 -14.81
N ASP A 374 9.10 -7.36 -14.77
CA ASP A 374 8.51 -8.16 -13.68
C ASP A 374 9.34 -8.11 -12.39
N LYS A 375 10.63 -7.78 -12.49
CA LYS A 375 11.51 -7.59 -11.32
C LYS A 375 11.38 -6.20 -10.70
N ASP A 376 10.95 -5.21 -11.48
CA ASP A 376 10.90 -3.84 -11.04
C ASP A 376 9.94 -3.68 -9.86
N ILE A 377 10.41 -3.00 -8.83
CA ILE A 377 9.68 -2.64 -7.62
C ILE A 377 9.86 -1.15 -7.43
N TYR A 378 8.75 -0.48 -7.07
CA TYR A 378 8.72 0.96 -6.99
C TYR A 378 8.16 1.44 -5.67
N MET A 379 8.76 2.50 -5.14
CA MET A 379 8.03 3.44 -4.29
C MET A 379 7.63 4.64 -5.15
N LEU A 380 6.33 4.87 -5.29
CA LEU A 380 5.76 6.01 -5.99
C LEU A 380 5.41 7.12 -5.00
N GLY A 381 5.50 8.38 -5.43
CA GLY A 381 5.29 9.54 -4.58
C GLY A 381 4.55 10.68 -5.27
N TYR A 382 3.67 11.32 -4.51
CA TYR A 382 2.82 12.41 -4.97
C TYR A 382 2.76 13.53 -3.95
N VAL A 383 2.58 14.76 -4.42
CA VAL A 383 2.56 15.94 -3.54
C VAL A 383 1.30 16.79 -3.74
N SER A 384 0.78 17.31 -2.62
CA SER A 384 -0.36 18.22 -2.57
C SER A 384 -0.11 19.36 -1.58
N ASN A 385 -0.88 20.44 -1.70
CA ASN A 385 -0.90 21.53 -0.70
C ASN A 385 -1.88 21.25 0.46
N SER A 386 -2.74 20.22 0.34
CA SER A 386 -3.71 19.82 1.35
C SER A 386 -3.88 18.31 1.40
N LEU A 387 -4.21 17.76 2.57
CA LEU A 387 -4.42 16.33 2.81
C LEU A 387 -5.33 15.67 1.76
N THR A 388 -6.45 16.32 1.44
CA THR A 388 -7.49 15.84 0.51
C THR A 388 -7.50 16.59 -0.82
N GLY A 389 -6.37 17.21 -1.18
CA GLY A 389 -6.22 17.97 -2.42
C GLY A 389 -5.91 17.11 -3.64
N THR A 390 -5.66 17.77 -4.76
CA THR A 390 -5.14 17.10 -5.96
C THR A 390 -3.67 16.78 -5.79
N TYR A 391 -3.34 15.50 -5.83
CA TYR A 391 -1.99 14.98 -5.77
C TYR A 391 -1.37 14.99 -7.17
N ARG A 392 -0.13 15.51 -7.26
CA ARG A 392 0.65 15.56 -8.51
C ARG A 392 1.87 14.66 -8.37
N PRO A 393 2.26 13.95 -9.45
CA PRO A 393 3.42 13.06 -9.42
C PRO A 393 4.69 13.83 -9.05
N MET A 394 5.46 13.29 -8.12
CA MET A 394 6.81 13.75 -7.87
C MET A 394 7.71 13.36 -9.05
N ASN A 395 8.80 14.11 -9.26
CA ASN A 395 9.78 13.85 -10.32
C ASN A 395 9.20 13.76 -11.75
N GLY A 396 7.99 14.27 -11.96
CA GLY A 396 7.29 14.31 -13.25
C GLY A 396 6.64 13.00 -13.69
N SER A 397 6.88 11.89 -12.99
CA SER A 397 6.34 10.54 -13.28
C SER A 397 5.64 9.88 -12.08
N GLY A 398 6.03 10.26 -10.86
CA GLY A 398 5.65 9.58 -9.64
C GLY A 398 6.79 8.76 -9.06
N LEU A 399 7.83 8.40 -9.84
CA LEU A 399 8.96 7.61 -9.36
C LEU A 399 9.68 8.30 -8.19
N VAL A 400 9.87 7.59 -7.09
CA VAL A 400 10.71 8.01 -5.96
C VAL A 400 11.84 7.02 -5.73
N LEU A 401 11.52 5.72 -5.70
CA LEU A 401 12.49 4.63 -5.62
C LEU A 401 12.18 3.57 -6.68
N HIS A 402 13.24 2.96 -7.19
CA HIS A 402 13.28 1.77 -8.03
C HIS A 402 14.24 0.74 -7.41
N MET A 403 13.85 -0.52 -7.47
CA MET A 403 14.61 -1.69 -7.03
C MET A 403 14.29 -2.82 -8.00
N ASP A 404 15.29 -3.56 -8.50
CA ASP A 404 15.10 -4.61 -9.51
C ASP A 404 15.94 -5.87 -9.26
N LEU A 405 16.45 -6.05 -8.03
CA LEU A 405 17.18 -7.23 -7.63
C LEU A 405 16.34 -8.50 -7.83
N ASP A 406 17.02 -9.61 -8.08
CA ASP A 406 16.40 -10.92 -8.12
C ASP A 406 15.81 -11.30 -6.76
N THR A 407 14.70 -12.03 -6.75
CA THR A 407 13.99 -12.38 -5.50
C THR A 407 14.79 -13.32 -4.59
N ASP A 408 15.82 -13.98 -5.12
CA ASP A 408 16.79 -14.80 -4.41
C ASP A 408 18.12 -14.07 -4.18
N ASP A 409 18.15 -12.75 -4.29
CA ASP A 409 19.24 -11.93 -3.75
C ASP A 409 19.00 -11.71 -2.25
N ILE A 410 20.02 -11.95 -1.41
CA ILE A 410 19.91 -11.73 0.05
C ILE A 410 19.59 -10.25 0.35
N THR A 411 20.10 -9.33 -0.47
CA THR A 411 19.84 -7.90 -0.31
C THR A 411 18.55 -7.43 -0.98
N TRP A 412 17.76 -8.35 -1.56
CA TRP A 412 16.42 -8.03 -2.07
C TRP A 412 15.58 -7.40 -0.97
N ASN A 413 14.89 -6.31 -1.27
CA ASN A 413 14.17 -5.54 -0.26
C ASN A 413 12.83 -4.99 -0.78
N TYR A 414 11.84 -4.92 0.11
CA TYR A 414 10.50 -4.49 -0.26
C TYR A 414 9.84 -3.72 0.87
N SER A 415 8.67 -3.18 0.59
CA SER A 415 7.87 -2.49 1.60
C SER A 415 8.58 -1.22 2.09
N HIS A 416 9.00 -0.39 1.13
CA HIS A 416 9.70 0.86 1.36
C HIS A 416 8.77 1.88 2.02
N PHE A 417 9.19 2.43 3.16
CA PHE A 417 8.35 3.32 3.94
C PHE A 417 9.12 4.57 4.36
N ALA A 418 8.62 5.73 3.91
CA ALA A 418 9.18 7.02 4.26
C ALA A 418 8.75 7.46 5.68
N VAL A 419 9.69 7.44 6.62
CA VAL A 419 9.53 7.92 7.99
C VAL A 419 9.93 9.40 8.08
N PRO A 420 8.96 10.32 8.30
CA PRO A 420 9.27 11.74 8.34
C PRO A 420 10.08 12.13 9.57
N GLN A 421 11.10 12.96 9.34
CA GLN A 421 11.98 13.47 10.38
C GLN A 421 11.52 14.87 10.85
N LYS A 422 11.72 15.16 12.14
CA LYS A 422 11.28 16.42 12.79
C LYS A 422 11.83 17.68 12.13
N ARG A 423 13.03 17.62 11.55
CA ARG A 423 13.71 18.74 10.91
C ARG A 423 14.31 18.31 9.57
N GLY A 424 14.72 19.31 8.80
CA GLY A 424 15.40 19.11 7.52
C GLY A 424 14.46 18.63 6.41
N ASN A 425 15.07 18.32 5.27
CA ASN A 425 14.38 17.91 4.06
C ASN A 425 14.37 16.40 3.87
N ASN A 426 15.07 15.65 4.72
CA ASN A 426 15.20 14.22 4.58
C ASN A 426 14.06 13.49 5.30
N VAL A 427 13.76 12.32 4.75
CA VAL A 427 13.01 11.24 5.38
C VAL A 427 13.93 10.03 5.44
N VAL A 428 13.70 9.17 6.43
CA VAL A 428 14.37 7.87 6.50
C VAL A 428 13.50 6.88 5.74
N ILE A 429 14.07 6.10 4.84
CA ILE A 429 13.40 4.99 4.17
C ILE A 429 13.75 3.73 4.94
N THR A 430 12.71 3.06 5.43
CA THR A 430 12.80 1.71 6.00
C THR A 430 12.25 0.71 4.98
N SER A 431 12.74 -0.51 4.98
CA SER A 431 12.20 -1.65 4.24
C SER A 431 12.54 -2.93 5.00
N TYR A 432 11.98 -4.06 4.58
CA TYR A 432 12.55 -5.35 4.97
C TYR A 432 13.49 -5.85 3.88
N MET A 433 14.45 -6.69 4.27
CA MET A 433 15.45 -7.30 3.41
C MET A 433 15.34 -8.82 3.48
N THR A 434 15.77 -9.49 2.42
CA THR A 434 15.65 -10.93 2.16
C THR A 434 14.19 -11.34 1.95
N ASN A 435 13.89 -11.98 0.82
CA ASN A 435 12.53 -12.40 0.53
C ASN A 435 12.11 -13.58 1.43
N ARG A 436 10.85 -13.57 1.91
CA ARG A 436 10.33 -14.53 2.89
C ARG A 436 10.46 -15.98 2.42
N GLY A 437 10.87 -16.86 3.32
CA GLY A 437 10.94 -18.31 3.12
C GLY A 437 11.89 -18.75 1.99
N THR A 438 12.81 -17.87 1.57
CA THR A 438 13.70 -18.13 0.43
C THR A 438 14.91 -18.96 0.85
N PHE A 439 15.48 -18.68 2.02
CA PHE A 439 16.66 -19.35 2.55
C PHE A 439 16.37 -20.01 3.90
N ASP A 440 17.15 -21.05 4.22
CA ASP A 440 17.02 -21.78 5.47
C ASP A 440 17.60 -21.01 6.67
N ASP A 441 18.64 -20.19 6.46
CA ASP A 441 19.42 -19.51 7.50
C ASP A 441 19.53 -17.98 7.32
N GLN A 442 19.09 -17.42 6.19
CA GLN A 442 18.88 -15.97 6.00
C GLN A 442 17.37 -15.67 5.98
N HIS A 443 16.87 -15.06 7.04
CA HIS A 443 15.45 -14.75 7.20
C HIS A 443 15.14 -13.33 6.74
N SER A 444 13.87 -13.06 6.46
CA SER A 444 13.40 -11.69 6.30
C SER A 444 13.73 -10.89 7.56
N THR A 445 14.41 -9.78 7.37
CA THR A 445 14.94 -8.94 8.46
C THR A 445 14.73 -7.46 8.14
N PHE A 446 15.05 -6.56 9.07
CA PHE A 446 15.05 -5.13 8.74
C PHE A 446 16.19 -4.81 7.77
N ALA A 447 15.87 -4.10 6.69
CA ALA A 447 16.91 -3.60 5.78
C ALA A 447 17.71 -2.46 6.44
N PRO A 448 18.98 -2.25 6.04
CA PRO A 448 19.68 -1.00 6.31
C PRO A 448 18.82 0.16 5.79
N SER A 449 18.48 1.08 6.69
CA SER A 449 17.67 2.23 6.30
C SER A 449 18.52 3.22 5.52
N PHE A 450 17.91 4.15 4.78
CA PHE A 450 18.68 5.17 4.04
C PHE A 450 17.89 6.47 3.88
N LEU A 451 18.51 7.53 3.36
CA LEU A 451 17.87 8.84 3.30
C LEU A 451 17.36 9.18 1.90
N VAL A 452 16.12 9.69 1.87
CA VAL A 452 15.57 10.37 0.69
C VAL A 452 15.33 11.83 1.04
N LYS A 453 15.83 12.73 0.20
CA LYS A 453 15.59 14.17 0.31
C LYS A 453 14.30 14.53 -0.41
N LEU A 454 13.42 15.29 0.24
CA LEU A 454 12.19 15.84 -0.33
C LEU A 454 12.31 17.36 -0.50
N GLN A 455 12.05 17.86 -1.71
CA GLN A 455 12.05 19.29 -1.99
C GLN A 455 10.96 19.67 -2.99
N GLY A 456 9.86 20.22 -2.48
CA GLY A 456 8.72 20.57 -3.32
C GLY A 456 8.13 19.31 -3.97
N SER A 457 8.12 19.26 -5.30
CA SER A 457 7.68 18.08 -6.09
C SER A 457 8.84 17.20 -6.55
N ARG A 458 10.03 17.34 -5.96
CA ARG A 458 11.21 16.52 -6.28
C ARG A 458 11.60 15.67 -5.09
N SER A 459 12.08 14.47 -5.37
CA SER A 459 12.86 13.67 -4.43
C SER A 459 14.19 13.24 -5.04
N SER A 460 15.09 12.80 -4.17
CA SER A 460 16.31 12.11 -4.55
C SER A 460 16.82 11.28 -3.37
N VAL A 461 17.28 10.06 -3.64
CA VAL A 461 18.14 9.32 -2.72
C VAL A 461 19.36 10.17 -2.40
N VAL A 462 19.74 10.23 -1.12
CA VAL A 462 20.93 10.94 -0.68
C VAL A 462 22.13 9.99 -0.85
N PRO A 463 23.19 10.38 -1.57
CA PRO A 463 24.38 9.55 -1.73
C PRO A 463 24.98 9.17 -0.37
N ASP A 464 25.52 7.95 -0.27
CA ASP A 464 26.24 7.43 0.89
C ASP A 464 25.48 7.63 2.22
N SER A 465 24.16 7.40 2.19
CA SER A 465 23.26 7.68 3.31
C SER A 465 22.67 6.43 3.98
N THR A 466 23.24 5.27 3.69
CA THR A 466 22.89 4.02 4.38
C THR A 466 23.13 4.16 5.88
N LEU A 467 22.17 3.68 6.65
CA LEU A 467 22.08 3.67 8.10
C LEU A 467 22.04 2.22 8.59
N ASP A 468 21.99 2.03 9.90
CA ASP A 468 21.88 0.69 10.48
C ASP A 468 20.55 0.00 10.12
N GLN A 469 20.52 -1.34 10.20
CA GLN A 469 19.33 -2.14 9.94
C GLN A 469 18.16 -1.72 10.85
N GLY A 470 17.06 -1.29 10.22
CA GLY A 470 15.85 -0.85 10.93
C GLY A 470 15.95 0.52 11.61
N GLN A 471 16.99 1.31 11.36
CA GLN A 471 17.12 2.65 11.95
C GLN A 471 15.98 3.58 11.51
N LEU A 472 15.26 4.17 12.47
CA LEU A 472 14.06 4.98 12.17
C LEU A 472 14.32 6.49 12.09
N THR A 473 15.39 6.96 12.72
CA THR A 473 15.67 8.38 12.93
C THR A 473 17.12 8.73 12.63
N ILE A 474 17.37 9.98 12.24
CA ILE A 474 18.72 10.49 11.98
C ILE A 474 19.43 10.91 13.28
N ASP A 475 18.69 11.30 14.31
CA ASP A 475 19.20 11.87 15.57
C ASP A 475 19.65 10.84 16.62
#